data_AF-A0A931Y2W3-F1
#
_entry.id   AF-A0A931Y2W3-F1
#
_cell.length_a   1.000
_cell.length_b   1.000
_cell.length_c   1.000
_cell.angle_alpha   90.00
_cell.angle_beta   90.00
_cell.angle_gamma   90.00
#
_symmetry.space_group_name_H-M   'P 1'
#
loop_
_entity.id
_entity.type
_entity.pdbx_description
1 polymer ?
#
loop_
_entity_poly.entity_id
_entity_poly.type
_entity_poly.pdbx_seq_one_letter_code
_entity_poly.pdbx_strand_id
1 'polypeptide(L)'
;MSSHDAHYAGELVDGARMLALFGDVATELLIRHDGDEGLFRAYESIEFLAPVFAGDYIEAYGEIVEVGRTSRKMRFEARKVAGNVRKPGVPASASELYDPPIVVTRALGTCVVPLDLQRKPPQQIEGGAPPRLGQPAVRALPPHVQDRPLIVTAAIVGAEVTRAQNPHVPYTPEEIAEEARRCREAGASVIHLHARTDDGRPTQDQARFRAIIEAIRARTDVVVQVSTGGAVGMPIDERCQPLLLRPAPEMATLNCGTINFGDDIFVNTRKEIRDVAARIFESGAVPECEVYEVGHLDEAIALHRENRLAPPLHVQFVLGVPGAMGARESTLRFMVQELEASGIAHSWGVAAVGRHQRALTELAVRMGGHARVGLEDNIYLDKGVLAEGSAPLVVRLVQYAEQMGRKVADPQLARELLGLSTLEGTARAPR
;
A
#
# COMPACT_ATOMS: atom_id res chain seq x y z
N MET A 1 26.26 11.40 -13.90
CA MET A 1 26.79 12.44 -14.80
C MET A 1 26.28 12.17 -16.20
N SER A 2 25.60 13.15 -16.78
CA SER A 2 25.05 13.09 -18.13
C SER A 2 26.10 13.44 -19.18
N SER A 3 25.77 13.23 -20.46
CA SER A 3 26.59 13.70 -21.58
C SER A 3 26.75 15.23 -21.60
N HIS A 4 25.79 15.98 -21.04
CA HIS A 4 25.89 17.45 -20.93
C HIS A 4 26.90 17.90 -19.88
N ASP A 5 27.29 17.04 -18.94
CA ASP A 5 28.30 17.34 -17.93
C ASP A 5 29.73 17.14 -18.47
N ALA A 6 29.91 16.50 -19.64
CA ALA A 6 31.21 16.37 -20.27
C ALA A 6 31.71 17.75 -20.74
N HIS A 7 32.89 18.14 -20.26
CA HIS A 7 33.48 19.45 -20.55
C HIS A 7 34.78 19.35 -21.35
N TYR A 8 35.54 18.26 -21.15
CA TYR A 8 36.81 18.04 -21.83
C TYR A 8 36.74 16.86 -22.81
N ALA A 9 37.75 16.76 -23.68
CA ALA A 9 37.88 15.65 -24.61
C ALA A 9 37.87 14.29 -23.90
N GLY A 10 37.33 13.27 -24.57
CA GLY A 10 37.19 11.93 -23.98
C GLY A 10 36.05 11.81 -22.96
N GLU A 11 35.06 12.71 -23.03
CA GLU A 11 33.87 12.74 -22.16
C GLU A 11 34.18 13.02 -20.68
N LEU A 12 35.32 13.65 -20.41
CA LEU A 12 35.75 13.97 -19.05
C LEU A 12 34.91 15.17 -18.52
N VAL A 13 34.38 14.99 -17.32
CA VAL A 13 33.54 15.96 -16.60
C VAL A 13 34.44 16.92 -15.82
N ASP A 14 34.09 18.20 -15.82
CA ASP A 14 34.82 19.20 -15.05
C ASP A 14 34.67 19.02 -13.54
N GLY A 15 35.76 19.22 -12.80
CA GLY A 15 35.80 19.11 -11.34
C GLY A 15 34.84 20.08 -10.64
N ALA A 16 34.56 21.25 -11.22
CA ALA A 16 33.59 22.19 -10.68
C ALA A 16 32.19 21.57 -10.51
N ARG A 17 31.86 20.53 -11.28
CA ARG A 17 30.59 19.80 -11.12
C ARG A 17 30.46 19.15 -9.75
N MET A 18 31.56 18.67 -9.17
CA MET A 18 31.55 18.10 -7.82
C MET A 18 31.32 19.19 -6.76
N LEU A 19 31.80 20.41 -7.01
CA LEU A 19 31.57 21.54 -6.12
C LEU A 19 30.11 21.99 -6.13
N ALA A 20 29.43 21.88 -7.27
CA ALA A 20 27.98 22.12 -7.34
C ALA A 20 27.22 21.11 -6.46
N LEU A 21 27.57 19.83 -6.53
CA LEU A 21 26.98 18.80 -5.65
C LEU A 21 27.26 19.08 -4.17
N PHE A 22 28.47 19.55 -3.82
CA PHE A 22 28.78 19.95 -2.45
C PHE A 22 27.98 21.18 -2.00
N GLY A 23 27.64 22.08 -2.92
CA GLY A 23 26.69 23.16 -2.66
C GLY A 23 25.32 22.64 -2.23
N ASP A 24 24.76 21.68 -2.97
CA ASP A 24 23.46 21.06 -2.65
C ASP A 24 23.50 20.34 -1.28
N VAL A 25 24.56 19.57 -1.03
CA VAL A 25 24.78 18.89 0.25
C VAL A 25 24.91 19.90 1.41
N ALA A 26 25.62 21.00 1.20
CA ALA A 26 25.76 22.05 2.21
C ALA A 26 24.41 22.69 2.54
N THR A 27 23.61 23.01 1.52
CA THR A 27 22.25 23.54 1.67
C THR A 27 21.39 22.61 2.53
N GLU A 28 21.41 21.31 2.24
CA GLU A 28 20.68 20.32 3.03
C GLU A 28 21.13 20.29 4.50
N LEU A 29 22.45 20.29 4.74
CA LEU A 29 23.00 20.28 6.10
C LEU A 29 22.59 21.53 6.90
N LEU A 30 22.56 22.70 6.26
CA LEU A 30 22.12 23.95 6.89
C LEU A 30 20.62 23.95 7.18
N ILE A 31 19.78 23.50 6.26
CA ILE A 31 18.34 23.40 6.51
C ILE A 31 18.07 22.48 7.70
N ARG A 32 18.77 21.33 7.76
CA ARG A 32 18.61 20.37 8.85
C ARG A 32 19.10 20.90 10.20
N HIS A 33 20.22 21.62 10.21
CA HIS A 33 20.85 22.09 11.44
C HIS A 33 20.26 23.43 11.93
N ASP A 34 20.13 24.39 11.01
CA ASP A 34 19.82 25.79 11.27
C ASP A 34 18.40 26.18 10.83
N GLY A 35 17.65 25.26 10.22
CA GLY A 35 16.29 25.51 9.76
C GLY A 35 16.18 26.48 8.59
N ASP A 36 17.31 26.88 7.99
CA ASP A 36 17.42 27.85 6.89
C ASP A 36 18.53 27.44 5.93
N GLU A 37 18.47 27.96 4.72
CA GLU A 37 19.60 27.86 3.80
C GLU A 37 20.73 28.78 4.27
N GLY A 38 21.92 28.65 3.70
CA GLY A 38 23.00 29.56 4.03
C GLY A 38 23.96 29.75 2.88
N LEU A 39 24.81 30.75 3.04
CA LEU A 39 25.76 31.14 2.02
C LEU A 39 27.04 30.34 2.17
N PHE A 40 27.46 29.69 1.08
CA PHE A 40 28.77 29.06 1.01
C PHE A 40 29.84 30.16 0.95
N ARG A 41 30.57 30.36 2.06
CA ARG A 41 31.51 31.49 2.18
C ARG A 41 32.81 31.24 1.43
N ALA A 42 33.41 30.07 1.64
CA ALA A 42 34.67 29.69 1.02
C ALA A 42 34.94 28.20 1.18
N TYR A 43 35.70 27.65 0.23
CA TYR A 43 36.43 26.41 0.43
C TYR A 43 37.80 26.70 1.04
N GLU A 44 38.19 25.95 2.07
CA GLU A 44 39.54 25.93 2.61
C GLU A 44 40.46 25.02 1.79
N SER A 45 39.93 23.89 1.33
CA SER A 45 40.65 22.97 0.45
C SER A 45 39.69 22.24 -0.49
N ILE A 46 40.18 21.93 -1.69
CA ILE A 46 39.52 21.07 -2.69
C ILE A 46 40.60 20.17 -3.28
N GLU A 47 40.35 18.87 -3.30
CA GLU A 47 41.25 17.86 -3.84
C GLU A 47 40.50 17.03 -4.88
N PHE A 48 40.94 17.05 -6.14
CA PHE A 48 40.44 16.18 -7.21
C PHE A 48 41.31 14.93 -7.29
N LEU A 49 40.78 13.79 -6.85
CA LEU A 49 41.53 12.56 -6.59
C LEU A 49 41.42 11.54 -7.73
N ALA A 50 40.34 11.56 -8.50
CA ALA A 50 40.15 10.68 -9.66
C ALA A 50 39.28 11.34 -10.74
N PRO A 51 39.48 10.99 -12.03
CA PRO A 51 38.70 11.55 -13.12
C PRO A 51 37.24 11.09 -13.07
N VAL A 52 36.32 11.98 -13.43
CA VAL A 52 34.89 11.71 -13.61
C VAL A 52 34.56 11.85 -15.09
N PHE A 53 33.76 10.93 -15.62
CA PHE A 53 33.36 10.94 -17.01
C PHE A 53 31.83 10.98 -17.15
N ALA A 54 31.34 11.36 -18.32
CA ALA A 54 29.94 11.17 -18.66
C ALA A 54 29.56 9.69 -18.56
N GLY A 55 28.37 9.42 -18.01
CA GLY A 55 27.90 8.09 -17.66
C GLY A 55 28.27 7.65 -16.23
N ASP A 56 29.20 8.31 -15.55
CA ASP A 56 29.54 7.94 -14.16
C ASP A 56 28.39 8.26 -13.20
N TYR A 57 28.11 7.34 -12.29
CA TYR A 57 27.20 7.53 -11.17
C TYR A 57 27.99 8.00 -9.94
N ILE A 58 27.65 9.20 -9.47
CA ILE A 58 28.36 9.92 -8.40
C ILE A 58 27.43 10.13 -7.22
N GLU A 59 27.92 9.84 -6.03
CA GLU A 59 27.29 10.17 -4.75
C GLU A 59 28.14 11.21 -4.01
N ALA A 60 27.51 12.27 -3.52
CA ALA A 60 28.16 13.31 -2.73
C ALA A 60 27.71 13.23 -1.27
N TYR A 61 28.64 13.43 -0.36
CA TYR A 61 28.48 13.32 1.08
C TYR A 61 29.02 14.57 1.76
N GLY A 62 28.46 14.91 2.92
CA GLY A 62 28.93 16.03 3.73
C GLY A 62 28.66 15.83 5.21
N GLU A 63 29.49 16.47 6.03
CA GLU A 63 29.41 16.43 7.49
C GLU A 63 29.76 17.81 8.06
N ILE A 64 28.97 18.32 9.01
CA ILE A 64 29.33 19.50 9.80
C ILE A 64 30.38 19.08 10.83
N VAL A 65 31.60 19.59 10.68
CA VAL A 65 32.74 19.25 11.55
C VAL A 65 33.01 20.30 12.63
N GLU A 66 32.50 21.53 12.46
CA GLU A 66 32.62 22.60 13.45
C GLU A 66 31.41 23.56 13.37
N VAL A 67 30.89 23.95 14.53
CA VAL A 67 29.73 24.85 14.65
C VAL A 67 30.17 26.13 15.37
N GLY A 68 30.14 27.26 14.65
CA GLY A 68 30.33 28.60 15.20
C GLY A 68 29.03 29.35 15.46
N ARG A 69 29.12 30.65 15.75
CA ARG A 69 27.93 31.49 16.00
C ARG A 69 27.03 31.63 14.76
N THR A 70 27.63 31.89 13.60
CA THR A 70 26.94 31.93 12.30
C THR A 70 27.55 30.99 11.28
N SER A 71 28.70 30.39 11.57
CA SER A 71 29.47 29.57 10.62
C SER A 71 29.27 28.08 10.87
N ARG A 72 29.25 27.29 9.80
CA ARG A 72 29.31 25.82 9.83
C ARG A 72 30.47 25.38 8.96
N LYS A 73 31.49 24.78 9.57
CA LYS A 73 32.60 24.17 8.83
C LYS A 73 32.18 22.76 8.46
N MET A 74 32.36 22.39 7.19
CA MET A 74 31.87 21.15 6.63
C MET A 74 32.96 20.45 5.83
N ARG A 75 33.04 19.12 5.98
CA ARG A 75 33.84 18.24 5.14
C ARG A 75 32.94 17.59 4.10
N PHE A 76 33.40 17.52 2.87
CA PHE A 76 32.67 16.93 1.74
C PHE A 76 33.48 15.85 1.04
N GLU A 77 32.78 14.86 0.50
CA GLU A 77 33.38 13.80 -0.32
C GLU A 77 32.44 13.39 -1.46
N ALA A 78 32.95 13.32 -2.69
CA ALA A 78 32.25 12.77 -3.84
C ALA A 78 32.86 11.42 -4.21
N ARG A 79 32.00 10.42 -4.45
CA ARG A 79 32.38 9.04 -4.75
C ARG A 79 31.76 8.59 -6.05
N LYS A 80 32.55 7.96 -6.91
CA LYS A 80 32.09 7.21 -8.08
C LYS A 80 31.74 5.79 -7.67
N VAL A 81 30.46 5.46 -7.80
CA VAL A 81 29.90 4.17 -7.36
C VAL A 81 29.63 3.25 -8.54
N ALA A 82 29.36 3.80 -9.72
CA ALA A 82 29.28 3.03 -10.96
C ALA A 82 29.77 3.86 -12.15
N GLY A 83 30.15 3.21 -13.25
CA GLY A 83 30.58 3.88 -14.47
C GLY A 83 30.55 2.97 -15.68
N ASN A 84 30.66 3.55 -16.88
CA ASN A 84 30.68 2.79 -18.13
C ASN A 84 32.02 2.06 -18.31
N VAL A 85 31.96 0.82 -18.81
CA VAL A 85 33.15 0.01 -19.12
C VAL A 85 33.73 0.49 -20.45
N ARG A 86 34.81 1.28 -20.37
CA ARG A 86 35.51 1.85 -21.53
C ARG A 86 36.62 0.93 -22.06
N LYS A 87 36.27 -0.32 -22.41
CA LYS A 87 37.21 -1.32 -22.94
C LYS A 87 36.84 -1.75 -24.37
N PRO A 88 37.81 -1.90 -25.30
CA PRO A 88 37.54 -2.44 -26.63
C PRO A 88 36.89 -3.83 -26.54
N GLY A 89 35.86 -4.06 -27.36
CA GLY A 89 35.16 -5.36 -27.42
C GLY A 89 34.03 -5.54 -26.41
N VAL A 90 33.71 -4.52 -25.60
CA VAL A 90 32.58 -4.52 -24.66
C VAL A 90 31.46 -3.61 -25.20
N PRO A 91 30.17 -3.96 -25.05
CA PRO A 91 29.07 -3.10 -25.49
C PRO A 91 29.15 -1.69 -24.88
N ALA A 92 28.79 -0.66 -25.66
CA ALA A 92 28.84 0.73 -25.23
C ALA A 92 27.93 1.05 -24.02
N SER A 93 26.93 0.20 -23.77
CA SER A 93 26.02 0.28 -22.62
C SER A 93 26.48 -0.52 -21.41
N ALA A 94 27.65 -1.18 -21.47
CA ALA A 94 28.15 -1.94 -20.34
C ALA A 94 28.62 -0.99 -19.23
N SER A 95 28.24 -1.31 -18.00
CA SER A 95 28.62 -0.54 -16.82
C SER A 95 29.09 -1.47 -15.71
N GLU A 96 29.92 -0.96 -14.83
CA GLU A 96 30.45 -1.67 -13.67
C GLU A 96 30.10 -0.92 -12.38
N LEU A 97 29.86 -1.67 -11.32
CA LEU A 97 29.73 -1.16 -9.95
C LEU A 97 31.12 -1.18 -9.30
N TYR A 98 31.50 -0.09 -8.64
CA TYR A 98 32.75 0.03 -7.90
C TYR A 98 32.52 -0.30 -6.42
N ASP A 99 33.13 -1.39 -5.96
CA ASP A 99 33.16 -1.77 -4.54
C ASP A 99 34.62 -2.09 -4.10
N PRO A 100 35.25 -1.25 -3.27
CA PRO A 100 34.70 -0.01 -2.70
C PRO A 100 34.55 1.10 -3.76
N PRO A 101 33.63 2.07 -3.55
CA PRO A 101 33.52 3.23 -4.43
C PRO A 101 34.81 4.03 -4.53
N ILE A 102 35.06 4.63 -5.70
CA ILE A 102 36.26 5.44 -5.94
C ILE A 102 36.00 6.87 -5.46
N VAL A 103 36.79 7.35 -4.51
CA VAL A 103 36.70 8.77 -4.09
C VAL A 103 37.26 9.65 -5.21
N VAL A 104 36.44 10.54 -5.75
CA VAL A 104 36.80 11.41 -6.88
C VAL A 104 37.16 12.83 -6.45
N THR A 105 36.52 13.35 -5.39
CA THR A 105 36.80 14.69 -4.87
C THR A 105 36.61 14.74 -3.37
N ARG A 106 37.48 15.46 -2.67
CA ARG A 106 37.30 15.87 -1.27
C ARG A 106 37.35 17.39 -1.16
N ALA A 107 36.59 17.94 -0.22
CA ALA A 107 36.68 19.36 0.07
C ALA A 107 36.43 19.66 1.56
N LEU A 108 36.97 20.78 2.02
CA LEU A 108 36.67 21.38 3.30
C LEU A 108 36.18 22.80 3.04
N GLY A 109 35.01 23.17 3.55
CA GLY A 109 34.42 24.48 3.30
C GLY A 109 33.67 25.02 4.49
N THR A 110 33.37 26.31 4.46
CA THR A 110 32.60 27.00 5.50
C THR A 110 31.37 27.65 4.88
N CYS A 111 30.21 27.35 5.46
CA CYS A 111 28.96 28.06 5.17
C CYS A 111 28.57 28.99 6.32
N VAL A 112 27.71 29.96 6.02
CA VAL A 112 27.23 30.95 6.99
C VAL A 112 25.71 31.07 6.92
N VAL A 113 25.05 30.95 8.07
CA VAL A 113 23.62 31.25 8.26
C VAL A 113 23.51 32.45 9.20
N PRO A 114 22.96 33.59 8.76
CA PRO A 114 22.71 34.76 9.62
C PRO A 114 21.87 34.40 10.86
N LEU A 115 22.19 34.99 12.02
CA LEU A 115 21.56 34.64 13.30
C LEU A 115 20.04 34.84 13.31
N ASP A 116 19.56 35.87 12.63
CA ASP A 116 18.16 36.23 12.52
C ASP A 116 17.36 35.26 11.62
N LEU A 117 18.05 34.50 10.78
CA LEU A 117 17.45 33.47 9.93
C LEU A 117 17.53 32.07 10.54
N GLN A 118 18.44 31.84 11.50
CA GLN A 118 18.55 30.54 12.19
C GLN A 118 17.27 30.23 12.97
N ARG A 119 16.56 29.17 12.56
CA ARG A 119 15.35 28.68 13.21
C ARG A 119 15.66 27.35 13.88
N LYS A 120 15.14 27.13 15.09
CA LYS A 120 15.20 25.79 15.69
C LYS A 120 14.41 24.84 14.79
N PRO A 121 15.03 23.78 14.24
CA PRO A 121 14.28 22.83 13.45
C PRO A 121 13.19 22.20 14.32
N PRO A 122 12.00 21.87 13.76
CA PRO A 122 11.06 20.99 14.45
C PRO A 122 11.82 19.71 14.85
N GLN A 123 11.62 19.27 16.10
CA GLN A 123 12.38 18.22 16.79
C GLN A 123 13.02 17.18 15.85
N GLN A 124 14.34 17.07 15.92
CA GLN A 124 15.14 16.11 15.15
C GLN A 124 14.59 14.68 15.32
N ILE A 125 14.32 14.03 14.18
CA ILE A 125 14.38 12.57 14.11
C ILE A 125 15.85 12.22 14.42
N GLU A 126 16.08 11.49 15.50
CA GLU A 126 17.43 11.15 15.97
C GLU A 126 18.30 10.51 14.88
N GLY A 127 19.59 10.83 14.95
CA GLY A 127 20.55 10.71 13.87
C GLY A 127 20.75 9.29 13.33
N GLY A 128 20.56 9.17 12.02
CA GLY A 128 21.19 8.13 11.20
C GLY A 128 22.02 8.83 10.12
N ALA A 129 23.22 8.31 9.84
CA ALA A 129 24.00 8.72 8.67
C ALA A 129 23.12 8.73 7.41
N PRO A 130 23.37 9.60 6.41
CA PRO A 130 22.63 9.57 5.16
C PRO A 130 22.67 8.15 4.60
N PRO A 131 21.53 7.56 4.21
CA PRO A 131 21.52 6.19 3.72
C PRO A 131 22.44 6.13 2.50
N ARG A 132 23.49 5.29 2.60
CA ARG A 132 24.23 4.86 1.41
C ARG A 132 23.20 4.25 0.46
N LEU A 133 23.29 4.55 -0.82
CA LEU A 133 22.51 3.91 -1.88
C LEU A 133 22.94 2.44 -1.97
N GLY A 134 22.40 1.64 -1.06
CA GLY A 134 22.57 0.21 -0.94
C GLY A 134 21.28 -0.35 -0.36
N GLN A 135 20.41 -0.82 -1.27
CA GLN A 135 19.02 -1.24 -1.05
C GLN A 135 18.15 -0.15 -0.40
N PRO A 136 16.86 0.00 -0.78
CA PRO A 136 16.00 0.96 -0.13
C PRO A 136 15.95 0.61 1.35
N ALA A 137 16.58 1.44 2.19
CA ALA A 137 16.34 1.39 3.62
C ALA A 137 14.85 1.65 3.78
N VAL A 138 14.12 0.58 4.05
CA VAL A 138 12.74 0.63 4.47
C VAL A 138 12.72 1.60 5.63
N ARG A 139 12.23 2.82 5.39
CA ARG A 139 12.04 3.78 6.48
C ARG A 139 11.07 3.09 7.43
N ALA A 140 11.55 2.74 8.62
CA ALA A 140 10.74 2.11 9.65
C ALA A 140 9.44 2.92 9.78
N LEU A 141 8.32 2.21 9.74
CA LEU A 141 7.03 2.85 9.88
C LEU A 141 6.97 3.59 11.23
N PRO A 142 6.22 4.70 11.33
CA PRO A 142 5.99 5.32 12.62
C PRO A 142 5.51 4.27 13.65
N PRO A 143 5.92 4.36 14.94
CA PRO A 143 5.56 3.35 15.93
C PRO A 143 4.06 3.05 16.00
N HIS A 144 3.23 4.09 15.92
CA HIS A 144 1.75 3.97 15.90
C HIS A 144 1.18 3.20 14.69
N VAL A 145 1.98 2.97 13.64
CA VAL A 145 1.64 2.12 12.50
C VAL A 145 2.20 0.71 12.68
N GLN A 146 3.42 0.57 13.21
CA GLN A 146 4.05 -0.73 13.50
C GLN A 146 3.27 -1.53 14.54
N ASP A 147 2.76 -0.85 15.56
CA ASP A 147 2.00 -1.44 16.66
C ASP A 147 0.57 -1.83 16.27
N ARG A 148 0.11 -1.47 15.06
CA ARG A 148 -1.23 -1.83 14.55
C ARG A 148 -1.14 -3.04 13.61
N PRO A 149 -1.65 -4.22 14.03
CA PRO A 149 -1.63 -5.41 13.19
C PRO A 149 -2.30 -5.18 11.83
N LEU A 150 -1.77 -5.83 10.80
CA LEU A 150 -2.29 -5.79 9.44
C LEU A 150 -3.26 -6.95 9.22
N ILE A 151 -4.55 -6.65 9.03
CA ILE A 151 -5.49 -7.59 8.42
C ILE A 151 -5.21 -7.68 6.91
N VAL A 152 -5.05 -8.91 6.42
CA VAL A 152 -4.95 -9.20 4.99
C VAL A 152 -6.21 -9.94 4.55
N THR A 153 -6.96 -9.33 3.63
CA THR A 153 -8.14 -9.93 3.00
C THR A 153 -7.74 -10.55 1.67
N ALA A 154 -8.11 -11.82 1.44
CA ALA A 154 -7.95 -12.47 0.14
C ALA A 154 -9.30 -12.58 -0.58
N ALA A 155 -9.45 -11.89 -1.71
CA ALA A 155 -10.63 -11.95 -2.59
C ALA A 155 -10.38 -12.98 -3.71
N ILE A 156 -10.76 -14.23 -3.43
CA ILE A 156 -10.18 -15.40 -4.11
C ILE A 156 -10.88 -15.82 -5.40
N VAL A 157 -12.09 -15.30 -5.68
CA VAL A 157 -12.91 -15.72 -6.83
C VAL A 157 -13.45 -14.56 -7.67
N GLY A 158 -14.25 -13.67 -7.06
CA GLY A 158 -15.02 -12.65 -7.78
C GLY A 158 -16.15 -13.16 -8.66
N ALA A 159 -16.91 -12.21 -9.22
CA ALA A 159 -17.98 -12.47 -10.18
C ALA A 159 -17.54 -12.38 -11.65
N GLU A 160 -16.57 -11.52 -11.96
CA GLU A 160 -16.21 -11.16 -13.35
C GLU A 160 -15.09 -12.03 -13.95
N VAL A 161 -14.04 -12.34 -13.17
CA VAL A 161 -12.85 -13.02 -13.70
C VAL A 161 -13.14 -14.48 -14.02
N THR A 162 -12.83 -14.92 -15.24
CA THR A 162 -13.07 -16.31 -15.68
C THR A 162 -11.79 -17.13 -15.82
N ARG A 163 -11.93 -18.46 -15.89
CA ARG A 163 -10.81 -19.38 -16.19
C ARG A 163 -10.14 -19.14 -17.54
N ALA A 164 -10.85 -18.51 -18.48
CA ALA A 164 -10.27 -18.09 -19.75
C ALA A 164 -9.22 -16.98 -19.56
N GLN A 165 -9.37 -16.15 -18.53
CA GLN A 165 -8.42 -15.08 -18.19
C GLN A 165 -7.32 -15.58 -17.25
N ASN A 166 -7.66 -16.41 -16.27
CA ASN A 166 -6.69 -17.08 -15.41
C ASN A 166 -7.20 -18.48 -15.01
N PRO A 167 -6.52 -19.57 -15.43
CA PRO A 167 -7.00 -20.94 -15.19
C PRO A 167 -7.04 -21.34 -13.71
N HIS A 168 -6.41 -20.57 -12.83
CA HIS A 168 -6.35 -20.84 -11.40
C HIS A 168 -7.53 -20.26 -10.59
N VAL A 169 -8.53 -19.66 -11.25
CA VAL A 169 -9.75 -19.20 -10.56
C VAL A 169 -10.55 -20.42 -10.07
N PRO A 170 -10.78 -20.56 -8.75
CA PRO A 170 -11.50 -21.69 -8.19
C PRO A 170 -13.01 -21.54 -8.37
N TYR A 171 -13.71 -22.60 -8.76
CA TYR A 171 -15.16 -22.58 -9.00
C TYR A 171 -15.94 -23.47 -8.03
N THR A 172 -15.40 -24.65 -7.74
CA THR A 172 -16.07 -25.62 -6.86
C THR A 172 -15.81 -25.32 -5.38
N PRO A 173 -16.68 -25.78 -4.45
CA PRO A 173 -16.46 -25.64 -3.02
C PRO A 173 -15.10 -26.16 -2.55
N GLU A 174 -14.65 -27.27 -3.10
CA GLU A 174 -13.37 -27.90 -2.76
C GLU A 174 -12.18 -27.05 -3.22
N GLU A 175 -12.21 -26.54 -4.44
CA GLU A 175 -11.17 -25.65 -4.97
C GLU A 175 -11.12 -24.32 -4.19
N ILE A 176 -12.29 -23.74 -3.88
CA ILE A 176 -12.38 -22.48 -3.12
C ILE A 176 -11.84 -22.69 -1.70
N ALA A 177 -12.18 -23.81 -1.06
CA ALA A 177 -11.70 -24.14 0.27
C ALA A 177 -10.19 -24.42 0.31
N GLU A 178 -9.66 -25.05 -0.73
CA GLU A 178 -8.22 -25.26 -0.86
C GLU A 178 -7.48 -23.93 -1.09
N GLU A 179 -8.01 -23.04 -1.93
CA GLU A 179 -7.41 -21.72 -2.13
C GLU A 179 -7.48 -20.86 -0.85
N ALA A 180 -8.59 -20.91 -0.11
CA ALA A 180 -8.71 -20.27 1.19
C ALA A 180 -7.67 -20.78 2.19
N ARG A 181 -7.42 -22.11 2.23
CA ARG A 181 -6.37 -22.71 3.06
C ARG A 181 -4.98 -22.21 2.65
N ARG A 182 -4.66 -22.18 1.36
CA ARG A 182 -3.38 -21.66 0.84
C ARG A 182 -3.21 -20.18 1.20
N CYS A 183 -4.25 -19.36 1.05
CA CYS A 183 -4.23 -17.95 1.45
C CYS A 183 -4.04 -17.79 2.96
N ARG A 184 -4.69 -18.61 3.79
CA ARG A 184 -4.47 -18.61 5.24
C ARG A 184 -3.02 -18.89 5.61
N GLU A 185 -2.43 -19.95 5.03
CA GLU A 185 -1.04 -20.33 5.27
C GLU A 185 -0.06 -19.25 4.82
N ALA A 186 -0.42 -18.50 3.78
CA ALA A 186 0.31 -17.32 3.32
C ALA A 186 0.15 -16.09 4.23
N GLY A 187 -0.80 -16.11 5.17
CA GLY A 187 -1.04 -15.05 6.16
C GLY A 187 -2.35 -14.26 6.00
N ALA A 188 -3.28 -14.68 5.14
CA ALA A 188 -4.60 -14.06 5.07
C ALA A 188 -5.39 -14.29 6.38
N SER A 189 -6.05 -13.24 6.86
CA SER A 189 -6.93 -13.28 8.03
C SER A 189 -8.40 -13.40 7.64
N VAL A 190 -8.77 -12.83 6.49
CA VAL A 190 -10.14 -12.76 5.97
C VAL A 190 -10.16 -13.34 4.55
N ILE A 191 -11.18 -14.12 4.23
CA ILE A 191 -11.52 -14.51 2.86
C ILE A 191 -12.78 -13.75 2.44
N HIS A 192 -12.65 -12.92 1.42
CA HIS A 192 -13.78 -12.31 0.72
C HIS A 192 -14.32 -13.32 -0.30
N LEU A 193 -15.60 -13.69 -0.15
CA LEU A 193 -16.19 -14.85 -0.78
C LEU A 193 -17.32 -14.47 -1.75
N HIS A 194 -17.08 -14.77 -3.02
CA HIS A 194 -18.09 -14.98 -4.04
C HIS A 194 -18.26 -16.49 -4.32
N ALA A 195 -19.42 -16.89 -4.82
CA ALA A 195 -19.67 -18.25 -5.26
C ALA A 195 -19.86 -18.33 -6.79
N ARG A 196 -19.51 -19.50 -7.33
CA ARG A 196 -19.70 -19.88 -8.73
C ARG A 196 -20.44 -21.21 -8.81
N THR A 197 -21.13 -21.44 -9.92
CA THR A 197 -21.51 -22.78 -10.34
C THR A 197 -20.29 -23.52 -10.91
N ASP A 198 -20.37 -24.84 -11.07
CA ASP A 198 -19.22 -25.64 -11.53
C ASP A 198 -18.79 -25.29 -12.97
N ASP A 199 -19.70 -24.70 -13.77
CA ASP A 199 -19.43 -24.16 -15.10
C ASP A 199 -18.85 -22.73 -15.09
N GLY A 200 -18.67 -22.13 -13.91
CA GLY A 200 -18.03 -20.82 -13.73
C GLY A 200 -18.95 -19.60 -13.77
N ARG A 201 -20.27 -19.78 -13.87
CA ARG A 201 -21.21 -18.64 -13.74
C ARG A 201 -21.29 -18.15 -12.29
N PRO A 202 -21.38 -16.84 -12.03
CA PRO A 202 -21.60 -16.34 -10.69
C PRO A 202 -22.96 -16.78 -10.16
N THR A 203 -23.04 -17.06 -8.86
CA THR A 203 -24.29 -17.45 -8.20
C THR A 203 -24.36 -16.87 -6.80
N GLN A 204 -25.58 -16.57 -6.35
CA GLN A 204 -25.87 -16.23 -4.96
C GLN A 204 -26.70 -17.32 -4.26
N ASP A 205 -26.72 -18.53 -4.82
CA ASP A 205 -27.46 -19.65 -4.27
C ASP A 205 -27.03 -19.95 -2.82
N GLN A 206 -28.00 -19.96 -1.93
CA GLN A 206 -27.78 -20.19 -0.50
C GLN A 206 -27.09 -21.55 -0.23
N ALA A 207 -27.48 -22.62 -0.92
CA ALA A 207 -26.91 -23.95 -0.68
C ALA A 207 -25.46 -24.03 -1.16
N ARG A 208 -25.11 -23.36 -2.27
CA ARG A 208 -23.74 -23.24 -2.76
C ARG A 208 -22.86 -22.51 -1.75
N PHE A 209 -23.29 -21.36 -1.23
CA PHE A 209 -22.53 -20.65 -0.19
C PHE A 209 -22.34 -21.50 1.07
N ARG A 210 -23.38 -22.23 1.51
CA ARG A 210 -23.28 -23.15 2.64
C ARG A 210 -22.17 -24.18 2.43
N ALA A 211 -22.20 -24.87 1.28
CA ALA A 211 -21.22 -25.89 0.95
C ALA A 211 -19.78 -25.33 0.92
N ILE A 212 -19.58 -24.15 0.34
CA ILE A 212 -18.27 -23.49 0.31
C ILE A 212 -17.80 -23.13 1.73
N ILE A 213 -18.66 -22.50 2.55
CA ILE A 213 -18.32 -22.07 3.91
C ILE A 213 -17.98 -23.28 4.79
N GLU A 214 -18.76 -24.36 4.71
CA GLU A 214 -18.48 -25.61 5.42
C GLU A 214 -17.14 -26.21 4.97
N ALA A 215 -16.85 -26.22 3.67
CA ALA A 215 -15.59 -26.71 3.14
C ALA A 215 -14.38 -25.86 3.58
N ILE A 216 -14.51 -24.54 3.63
CA ILE A 216 -13.47 -23.62 4.15
C ILE A 216 -13.23 -23.91 5.64
N ARG A 217 -14.29 -23.93 6.45
CA ARG A 217 -14.21 -24.14 7.91
C ARG A 217 -13.63 -25.50 8.28
N ALA A 218 -13.77 -26.51 7.42
CA ALA A 218 -13.13 -27.81 7.61
C ALA A 218 -11.60 -27.79 7.44
N ARG A 219 -11.03 -26.74 6.83
CA ARG A 219 -9.60 -26.64 6.49
C ARG A 219 -8.87 -25.48 7.17
N THR A 220 -9.59 -24.44 7.57
CA THR A 220 -8.99 -23.20 8.07
C THR A 220 -9.94 -22.42 8.97
N ASP A 221 -9.38 -21.50 9.75
CA ASP A 221 -10.00 -20.64 10.78
C ASP A 221 -10.18 -19.18 10.34
N VAL A 222 -9.93 -18.85 9.07
CA VAL A 222 -10.17 -17.52 8.48
C VAL A 222 -11.56 -16.97 8.80
N VAL A 223 -11.65 -15.65 8.91
CA VAL A 223 -12.94 -14.97 8.87
C VAL A 223 -13.50 -15.12 7.46
N VAL A 224 -14.72 -15.62 7.33
CA VAL A 224 -15.41 -15.69 6.03
C VAL A 224 -16.34 -14.50 5.88
N GLN A 225 -16.05 -13.67 4.89
CA GLN A 225 -16.84 -12.51 4.52
C GLN A 225 -17.59 -12.80 3.21
N VAL A 226 -18.91 -12.90 3.27
CA VAL A 226 -19.73 -13.16 2.08
C VAL A 226 -20.01 -11.87 1.31
N SER A 227 -19.99 -11.94 -0.01
CA SER A 227 -20.37 -10.80 -0.84
C SER A 227 -21.88 -10.63 -0.91
N THR A 228 -22.38 -9.43 -0.61
CA THR A 228 -23.74 -9.00 -1.00
C THR A 228 -23.72 -8.19 -2.29
N GLY A 229 -22.58 -8.07 -2.98
CA GLY A 229 -22.49 -7.47 -4.31
C GLY A 229 -23.06 -8.41 -5.38
N GLY A 230 -22.68 -9.69 -5.34
CA GLY A 230 -23.02 -10.65 -6.38
C GLY A 230 -22.42 -10.28 -7.73
N ALA A 231 -23.12 -10.61 -8.82
CA ALA A 231 -22.80 -10.13 -10.16
C ALA A 231 -23.67 -8.93 -10.54
N VAL A 232 -23.19 -8.13 -11.49
CA VAL A 232 -23.95 -7.01 -12.04
C VAL A 232 -25.31 -7.49 -12.57
N GLY A 233 -26.37 -6.77 -12.22
CA GLY A 233 -27.75 -7.10 -12.62
C GLY A 233 -28.52 -8.03 -11.67
N MET A 234 -27.88 -8.61 -10.64
CA MET A 234 -28.60 -9.45 -9.66
C MET A 234 -29.54 -8.61 -8.75
N PRO A 235 -30.80 -9.04 -8.54
CA PRO A 235 -31.70 -8.43 -7.56
C PRO A 235 -31.17 -8.58 -6.13
N ILE A 236 -31.55 -7.66 -5.25
CA ILE A 236 -31.04 -7.65 -3.86
C ILE A 236 -31.46 -8.85 -3.04
N ASP A 237 -32.67 -9.36 -3.26
CA ASP A 237 -33.13 -10.57 -2.56
C ASP A 237 -32.25 -11.77 -2.90
N GLU A 238 -31.81 -11.87 -4.16
CA GLU A 238 -30.84 -12.87 -4.58
C GLU A 238 -29.46 -12.58 -3.96
N ARG A 239 -28.95 -11.35 -4.06
CA ARG A 239 -27.66 -10.93 -3.49
C ARG A 239 -27.53 -11.15 -1.98
N CYS A 240 -28.63 -11.11 -1.23
CA CYS A 240 -28.65 -11.27 0.22
C CYS A 240 -28.87 -12.71 0.69
N GLN A 241 -29.09 -13.69 -0.21
CA GLN A 241 -29.30 -15.07 0.19
C GLN A 241 -28.24 -15.65 1.14
N PRO A 242 -26.92 -15.33 1.02
CA PRO A 242 -25.91 -15.81 1.96
C PRO A 242 -26.16 -15.38 3.43
N LEU A 243 -26.85 -14.26 3.66
CA LEU A 243 -27.18 -13.76 5.02
C LEU A 243 -28.25 -14.62 5.72
N LEU A 244 -29.00 -15.42 4.96
CA LEU A 244 -30.01 -16.33 5.48
C LEU A 244 -29.41 -17.61 6.07
N LEU A 245 -28.10 -17.83 5.89
CA LEU A 245 -27.40 -19.01 6.40
C LEU A 245 -27.40 -19.07 7.94
N ARG A 246 -27.42 -20.30 8.46
CA ARG A 246 -27.28 -20.59 9.89
C ARG A 246 -26.30 -21.78 10.03
N PRO A 247 -25.22 -21.65 10.82
CA PRO A 247 -24.74 -20.42 11.48
C PRO A 247 -24.45 -19.30 10.46
N ALA A 248 -24.64 -18.05 10.87
CA ALA A 248 -24.47 -16.90 10.01
C ALA A 248 -23.00 -16.75 9.54
N PRO A 249 -22.76 -16.08 8.39
CA PRO A 249 -21.44 -15.60 8.06
C PRO A 249 -20.99 -14.57 9.11
N GLU A 250 -19.70 -14.52 9.41
CA GLU A 250 -19.15 -13.59 10.41
C GLU A 250 -19.15 -12.15 9.89
N MET A 251 -18.91 -12.00 8.58
CA MET A 251 -18.92 -10.71 7.90
C MET A 251 -19.67 -10.78 6.58
N ALA A 252 -20.13 -9.62 6.12
CA ALA A 252 -20.68 -9.46 4.80
C ALA A 252 -20.31 -8.08 4.23
N THR A 253 -20.17 -7.99 2.91
CA THR A 253 -19.92 -6.68 2.29
C THR A 253 -21.21 -5.87 2.18
N LEU A 254 -21.10 -4.55 2.23
CA LEU A 254 -22.17 -3.59 2.00
C LEU A 254 -21.68 -2.57 0.98
N ASN A 255 -22.21 -2.63 -0.24
CA ASN A 255 -21.86 -1.65 -1.27
C ASN A 255 -22.58 -0.33 -1.01
N CYS A 256 -21.82 0.74 -0.78
CA CYS A 256 -22.36 2.02 -0.30
C CYS A 256 -22.75 3.02 -1.41
N GLY A 257 -22.94 2.55 -2.64
CA GLY A 257 -23.47 3.39 -3.72
C GLY A 257 -23.44 2.76 -5.10
N THR A 258 -23.98 3.50 -6.07
CA THR A 258 -24.09 3.10 -7.47
C THR A 258 -22.96 3.71 -8.29
N ILE A 259 -22.34 2.91 -9.15
CA ILE A 259 -21.32 3.38 -10.11
C ILE A 259 -21.57 2.79 -11.50
N ASN A 260 -21.02 3.45 -12.52
CA ASN A 260 -20.68 2.72 -13.74
C ASN A 260 -19.60 1.68 -13.39
N PHE A 261 -19.71 0.48 -13.95
CA PHE A 261 -18.81 -0.64 -13.69
C PHE A 261 -18.43 -1.28 -15.02
N GLY A 262 -17.32 -0.83 -15.61
CA GLY A 262 -16.99 -1.18 -16.99
C GLY A 262 -18.03 -0.61 -17.96
N ASP A 263 -18.61 -1.48 -18.78
CA ASP A 263 -19.67 -1.14 -19.73
C ASP A 263 -21.08 -1.19 -19.11
N ASP A 264 -21.20 -1.66 -17.86
CA ASP A 264 -22.48 -1.83 -17.15
C ASP A 264 -22.65 -0.81 -16.00
N ILE A 265 -23.74 -0.94 -15.24
CA ILE A 265 -24.02 -0.14 -14.04
C ILE A 265 -24.20 -1.08 -12.85
N PHE A 266 -23.39 -0.89 -11.81
CA PHE A 266 -23.54 -1.62 -10.56
C PHE A 266 -24.47 -0.85 -9.61
N VAL A 267 -25.74 -1.24 -9.60
CA VAL A 267 -26.82 -0.51 -8.91
C VAL A 267 -26.89 -0.88 -7.43
N ASN A 268 -26.77 0.15 -6.59
CA ASN A 268 -27.10 0.15 -5.17
C ASN A 268 -27.73 1.50 -4.84
N THR A 269 -29.05 1.60 -4.97
CA THR A 269 -29.75 2.84 -4.61
C THR A 269 -29.71 3.05 -3.10
N ARG A 270 -29.86 4.29 -2.64
CA ARG A 270 -29.83 4.61 -1.20
C ARG A 270 -30.82 3.80 -0.35
N LYS A 271 -32.01 3.50 -0.90
CA LYS A 271 -33.01 2.64 -0.25
C LYS A 271 -32.46 1.22 -0.09
N GLU A 272 -31.92 0.67 -1.16
CA GLU A 272 -31.39 -0.68 -1.21
C GLU A 272 -30.19 -0.88 -0.27
N ILE A 273 -29.29 0.11 -0.19
CA ILE A 273 -28.17 0.11 0.76
C ILE A 273 -28.70 -0.04 2.20
N ARG A 274 -29.75 0.71 2.55
CA ARG A 274 -30.38 0.68 3.87
C ARG A 274 -31.08 -0.65 4.15
N ASP A 275 -31.67 -1.26 3.14
CA ASP A 275 -32.30 -2.57 3.22
C ASP A 275 -31.24 -3.68 3.43
N VAL A 276 -30.14 -3.65 2.67
CA VAL A 276 -29.02 -4.60 2.83
C VAL A 276 -28.34 -4.43 4.19
N ALA A 277 -28.08 -3.20 4.63
CA ALA A 277 -27.50 -2.94 5.95
C ALA A 277 -28.35 -3.53 7.09
N ALA A 278 -29.68 -3.40 7.00
CA ALA A 278 -30.59 -3.99 7.98
C ALA A 278 -30.51 -5.54 7.96
N ARG A 279 -30.47 -6.16 6.78
CA ARG A 279 -30.34 -7.63 6.65
C ARG A 279 -29.01 -8.15 7.18
N ILE A 280 -27.91 -7.44 6.97
CA ILE A 280 -26.60 -7.78 7.54
C ILE A 280 -26.71 -7.76 9.07
N PHE A 281 -27.25 -6.68 9.64
CA PHE A 281 -27.45 -6.56 11.09
C PHE A 281 -28.35 -7.67 11.64
N GLU A 282 -29.49 -7.96 11.01
CA GLU A 282 -30.42 -9.03 11.41
C GLU A 282 -29.81 -10.43 11.33
N SER A 283 -28.88 -10.66 10.39
CA SER A 283 -28.14 -11.92 10.30
C SER A 283 -27.13 -12.10 11.43
N GLY A 284 -26.72 -11.01 12.09
CA GLY A 284 -25.62 -10.98 13.04
C GLY A 284 -24.24 -10.91 12.39
N ALA A 285 -24.14 -10.61 11.09
CA ALA A 285 -22.86 -10.38 10.44
C ALA A 285 -22.38 -8.94 10.66
N VAL A 286 -21.07 -8.72 10.64
CA VAL A 286 -20.48 -7.36 10.65
C VAL A 286 -20.25 -6.86 9.22
N PRO A 287 -20.69 -5.63 8.89
CA PRO A 287 -20.52 -5.08 7.55
C PRO A 287 -19.08 -4.61 7.29
N GLU A 288 -18.56 -4.95 6.11
CA GLU A 288 -17.47 -4.20 5.46
C GLU A 288 -18.09 -3.26 4.42
N CYS A 289 -17.89 -1.95 4.57
CA CYS A 289 -18.49 -0.94 3.70
C CYS A 289 -17.61 -0.69 2.46
N GLU A 290 -18.06 -1.17 1.31
CA GLU A 290 -17.37 -1.04 0.02
C GLU A 290 -17.61 0.35 -0.57
N VAL A 291 -16.53 1.13 -0.68
CA VAL A 291 -16.54 2.55 -1.04
C VAL A 291 -15.72 2.77 -2.31
N TYR A 292 -16.42 3.16 -3.37
CA TYR A 292 -15.87 3.41 -4.72
C TYR A 292 -15.74 4.90 -5.04
N GLU A 293 -16.47 5.75 -4.31
CA GLU A 293 -16.59 7.19 -4.51
C GLU A 293 -16.72 7.90 -3.15
N VAL A 294 -16.36 9.19 -3.08
CA VAL A 294 -16.40 9.96 -1.81
C VAL A 294 -17.82 10.04 -1.23
N GLY A 295 -18.85 10.17 -2.07
CA GLY A 295 -20.24 10.16 -1.61
C GLY A 295 -20.69 8.82 -1.00
N HIS A 296 -19.98 7.72 -1.31
CA HIS A 296 -20.26 6.42 -0.69
C HIS A 296 -19.68 6.35 0.72
N LEU A 297 -18.54 7.00 0.95
CA LEU A 297 -17.99 7.19 2.28
C LEU A 297 -18.96 8.00 3.15
N ASP A 298 -19.54 9.07 2.60
CA ASP A 298 -20.57 9.85 3.30
C ASP A 298 -21.80 9.01 3.66
N GLU A 299 -22.28 8.13 2.76
CA GLU A 299 -23.40 7.23 3.08
C GLU A 299 -23.02 6.21 4.16
N ALA A 300 -21.81 5.64 4.14
CA ALA A 300 -21.33 4.73 5.19
C ALA A 300 -21.24 5.43 6.56
N ILE A 301 -20.69 6.64 6.59
CA ILE A 301 -20.62 7.48 7.80
C ILE A 301 -22.03 7.84 8.30
N ALA A 302 -22.95 8.18 7.39
CA ALA A 302 -24.34 8.47 7.74
C ALA A 302 -25.04 7.26 8.37
N LEU A 303 -24.93 6.07 7.76
CA LEU A 303 -25.48 4.83 8.33
C LEU A 303 -24.91 4.54 9.72
N HIS A 304 -23.62 4.77 9.92
CA HIS A 304 -22.99 4.62 11.22
C HIS A 304 -23.55 5.62 12.26
N ARG A 305 -23.63 6.92 11.92
CA ARG A 305 -24.18 7.97 12.81
C ARG A 305 -25.65 7.75 13.14
N GLU A 306 -26.39 7.13 12.23
CA GLU A 306 -27.78 6.71 12.43
C GLU A 306 -27.91 5.42 13.27
N ASN A 307 -26.80 4.87 13.79
CA ASN A 307 -26.72 3.61 14.54
C ASN A 307 -27.21 2.38 13.77
N ARG A 308 -27.12 2.41 12.43
CA ARG A 308 -27.46 1.26 11.57
C ARG A 308 -26.28 0.32 11.35
N LEU A 309 -25.05 0.77 11.64
CA LEU A 309 -23.81 0.00 11.59
C LEU A 309 -23.08 0.16 12.91
N ALA A 310 -22.74 -0.96 13.56
CA ALA A 310 -22.03 -0.94 14.84
C ALA A 310 -20.58 -0.42 14.69
N PRO A 311 -20.01 0.27 15.70
CA PRO A 311 -18.59 0.60 15.73
C PRO A 311 -17.71 -0.63 16.02
N PRO A 312 -16.45 -0.64 15.54
CA PRO A 312 -15.88 0.33 14.61
C PRO A 312 -16.42 0.14 13.19
N LEU A 313 -16.62 1.25 12.45
CA LEU A 313 -16.95 1.17 11.04
C LEU A 313 -15.74 0.64 10.24
N HIS A 314 -15.87 -0.51 9.58
CA HIS A 314 -14.84 -1.01 8.68
C HIS A 314 -15.14 -0.59 7.24
N VAL A 315 -14.25 0.20 6.63
CA VAL A 315 -14.38 0.72 5.26
C VAL A 315 -13.38 0.05 4.33
N GLN A 316 -13.85 -0.45 3.19
CA GLN A 316 -13.01 -1.00 2.13
C GLN A 316 -13.03 -0.02 0.95
N PHE A 317 -11.91 0.68 0.72
CA PHE A 317 -11.77 1.53 -0.46
C PHE A 317 -11.49 0.65 -1.67
N VAL A 318 -12.40 0.64 -2.65
CA VAL A 318 -12.26 -0.13 -3.89
C VAL A 318 -11.93 0.84 -5.02
N LEU A 319 -10.68 0.86 -5.44
CA LEU A 319 -10.14 1.87 -6.34
C LEU A 319 -9.72 1.31 -7.69
N GLY A 320 -9.96 2.06 -8.75
CA GLY A 320 -9.52 1.72 -10.11
C GLY A 320 -10.51 0.90 -10.93
N VAL A 321 -11.74 0.72 -10.44
CA VAL A 321 -12.85 0.22 -11.27
C VAL A 321 -13.11 1.21 -12.42
N PRO A 322 -13.15 0.77 -13.69
CA PRO A 322 -13.52 1.64 -14.80
C PRO A 322 -14.94 2.19 -14.60
N GLY A 323 -15.06 3.51 -14.38
CA GLY A 323 -16.35 4.16 -14.07
C GLY A 323 -16.45 4.76 -12.66
N ALA A 324 -15.45 4.55 -11.79
CA ALA A 324 -15.37 5.11 -10.44
C ALA A 324 -13.99 5.76 -10.16
N MET A 325 -13.69 6.09 -8.90
CA MET A 325 -12.43 6.74 -8.52
C MET A 325 -11.21 5.94 -8.97
N GLY A 326 -10.30 6.62 -9.66
CA GLY A 326 -9.06 6.03 -10.14
C GLY A 326 -8.10 5.62 -9.00
N ALA A 327 -7.41 4.51 -9.21
CA ALA A 327 -6.39 3.98 -8.30
C ALA A 327 -5.07 4.77 -8.39
N ARG A 328 -4.96 5.81 -7.56
CA ARG A 328 -3.77 6.67 -7.40
C ARG A 328 -3.53 6.98 -5.93
N GLU A 329 -2.28 7.22 -5.56
CA GLU A 329 -1.90 7.55 -4.18
C GLU A 329 -2.67 8.77 -3.65
N SER A 330 -2.84 9.82 -4.45
CA SER A 330 -3.59 11.01 -4.04
C SER A 330 -5.05 10.73 -3.74
N THR A 331 -5.70 9.79 -4.44
CA THR A 331 -7.07 9.34 -4.14
C THR A 331 -7.13 8.64 -2.80
N LEU A 332 -6.24 7.66 -2.57
CA LEU A 332 -6.25 6.91 -1.32
C LEU A 332 -6.01 7.84 -0.12
N ARG A 333 -5.04 8.75 -0.23
CA ARG A 333 -4.75 9.75 0.82
C ARG A 333 -5.95 10.66 1.09
N PHE A 334 -6.61 11.14 0.04
CA PHE A 334 -7.82 11.94 0.18
C PHE A 334 -8.93 11.18 0.91
N MET A 335 -9.24 9.94 0.50
CA MET A 335 -10.29 9.14 1.13
C MET A 335 -10.00 8.81 2.60
N VAL A 336 -8.75 8.52 2.94
CA VAL A 336 -8.32 8.30 4.33
C VAL A 336 -8.46 9.58 5.14
N GLN A 337 -8.06 10.73 4.59
CA GLN A 337 -8.21 12.02 5.25
C GLN A 337 -9.68 12.36 5.53
N GLU A 338 -10.58 12.12 4.57
CA GLU A 338 -12.02 12.35 4.77
C GLU A 338 -12.62 11.41 5.83
N LEU A 339 -12.20 10.13 5.85
CA LEU A 339 -12.62 9.18 6.87
C LEU A 339 -12.11 9.59 8.27
N GLU A 340 -10.86 10.01 8.39
CA GLU A 340 -10.28 10.51 9.65
C GLU A 340 -10.99 11.80 10.13
N ALA A 341 -11.28 12.72 9.21
CA ALA A 341 -11.98 13.97 9.51
C ALA A 341 -13.42 13.75 10.01
N SER A 342 -14.02 12.60 9.71
CA SER A 342 -15.37 12.25 10.19
C SER A 342 -15.45 12.09 11.72
N GLY A 343 -14.32 11.81 12.38
CA GLY A 343 -14.20 11.65 13.83
C GLY A 343 -14.82 10.38 14.42
N ILE A 344 -15.29 9.44 13.60
CA ILE A 344 -15.92 8.19 14.06
C ILE A 344 -14.86 7.11 14.35
N ALA A 345 -15.20 6.15 15.21
CA ALA A 345 -14.36 4.97 15.41
C ALA A 345 -14.39 4.10 14.15
N HIS A 346 -13.23 3.93 13.51
CA HIS A 346 -13.13 3.27 12.21
C HIS A 346 -11.86 2.43 12.04
N SER A 347 -11.91 1.54 11.06
CA SER A 347 -10.74 0.96 10.40
C SER A 347 -10.97 0.98 8.89
N TRP A 348 -9.89 0.89 8.11
CA TRP A 348 -10.02 0.93 6.66
C TRP A 348 -9.07 -0.04 5.97
N GLY A 349 -9.46 -0.54 4.80
CA GLY A 349 -8.63 -1.32 3.89
C GLY A 349 -8.64 -0.74 2.48
N VAL A 350 -7.75 -1.22 1.60
CA VAL A 350 -7.77 -0.89 0.17
C VAL A 350 -7.73 -2.15 -0.69
N ALA A 351 -8.59 -2.18 -1.72
CA ALA A 351 -8.60 -3.08 -2.85
C ALA A 351 -8.37 -2.22 -4.08
N ALA A 352 -7.38 -2.58 -4.89
CA ALA A 352 -7.04 -1.79 -6.06
C ALA A 352 -6.96 -2.68 -7.30
N VAL A 353 -7.70 -2.30 -8.33
CA VAL A 353 -7.94 -3.15 -9.49
C VAL A 353 -6.67 -3.32 -10.35
N GLY A 354 -6.39 -4.57 -10.71
CA GLY A 354 -5.36 -4.98 -11.64
C GLY A 354 -3.96 -4.52 -11.24
N ARG A 355 -3.27 -3.85 -12.18
CA ARG A 355 -1.88 -3.38 -11.99
C ARG A 355 -1.67 -2.47 -10.78
N HIS A 356 -2.74 -1.90 -10.23
CA HIS A 356 -2.68 -0.98 -9.11
C HIS A 356 -2.67 -1.69 -7.75
N GLN A 357 -3.05 -2.98 -7.69
CA GLN A 357 -3.15 -3.76 -6.45
C GLN A 357 -1.92 -3.57 -5.58
N ARG A 358 -0.75 -3.96 -6.11
CA ARG A 358 0.52 -3.93 -5.38
C ARG A 358 0.83 -2.55 -4.82
N ALA A 359 0.82 -1.51 -5.67
CA ALA A 359 1.25 -0.17 -5.26
C ALA A 359 0.38 0.41 -4.15
N LEU A 360 -0.95 0.20 -4.22
CA LEU A 360 -1.87 0.74 -3.22
C LEU A 360 -1.96 -0.12 -1.96
N THR A 361 -1.87 -1.45 -2.04
CA THR A 361 -1.82 -2.28 -0.83
C THR A 361 -0.53 -2.05 -0.05
N GLU A 362 0.62 -1.90 -0.72
CA GLU A 362 1.87 -1.52 -0.05
C GLU A 362 1.79 -0.12 0.58
N LEU A 363 1.10 0.82 -0.06
CA LEU A 363 0.85 2.14 0.50
C LEU A 363 -0.07 2.07 1.73
N ALA A 364 -1.14 1.26 1.70
CA ALA A 364 -2.02 1.06 2.85
C ALA A 364 -1.28 0.47 4.04
N VAL A 365 -0.38 -0.50 3.80
CA VAL A 365 0.51 -1.03 4.85
C VAL A 365 1.30 0.10 5.51
N ARG A 366 1.85 1.04 4.73
CA ARG A 366 2.62 2.18 5.25
C ARG A 366 1.77 3.24 5.96
N MET A 367 0.50 3.38 5.57
CA MET A 367 -0.44 4.36 6.15
C MET A 367 -1.21 3.82 7.36
N GLY A 368 -0.97 2.58 7.78
CA GLY A 368 -1.68 1.95 8.89
C GLY A 368 -3.08 1.42 8.56
N GLY A 369 -3.44 1.36 7.29
CA GLY A 369 -4.65 0.69 6.81
C GLY A 369 -4.48 -0.82 6.66
N HIS A 370 -5.53 -1.49 6.23
CA HIS A 370 -5.57 -2.91 5.88
C HIS A 370 -5.46 -3.08 4.36
N ALA A 371 -5.27 -4.32 3.89
CA ALA A 371 -5.02 -4.56 2.48
C ALA A 371 -5.77 -5.79 1.98
N ARG A 372 -6.42 -5.63 0.82
CA ARG A 372 -7.12 -6.69 0.09
C ARG A 372 -6.36 -7.00 -1.20
N VAL A 373 -6.14 -8.29 -1.44
CA VAL A 373 -5.51 -8.83 -2.65
C VAL A 373 -6.28 -10.05 -3.13
N GLY A 374 -6.15 -10.44 -4.39
CA GLY A 374 -6.65 -11.73 -4.85
C GLY A 374 -7.06 -11.71 -6.31
N LEU A 375 -7.41 -12.90 -6.83
CA LEU A 375 -7.77 -13.07 -8.24
C LEU A 375 -9.02 -12.28 -8.65
N GLU A 376 -9.90 -11.93 -7.71
CA GLU A 376 -11.03 -11.05 -7.97
C GLU A 376 -10.58 -9.66 -8.44
N ASP A 377 -9.56 -9.11 -7.78
CA ASP A 377 -9.11 -7.74 -8.01
C ASP A 377 -7.97 -7.69 -9.03
N ASN A 378 -7.10 -8.71 -9.08
CA ASN A 378 -5.93 -8.78 -9.95
C ASN A 378 -5.51 -10.23 -10.25
N ILE A 379 -5.50 -10.59 -11.52
CA ILE A 379 -5.12 -11.93 -11.98
C ILE A 379 -3.62 -12.14 -12.18
N TYR A 380 -2.80 -11.09 -12.04
CA TYR A 380 -1.38 -11.13 -12.35
C TYR A 380 -0.53 -11.10 -11.08
N LEU A 381 0.46 -11.99 -10.99
CA LEU A 381 1.52 -11.86 -10.00
C LEU A 381 2.43 -10.70 -10.41
N ASP A 382 2.96 -10.73 -11.63
CA ASP A 382 3.77 -9.66 -12.21
C ASP A 382 3.26 -9.30 -13.60
N LYS A 383 3.76 -8.22 -14.20
CA LYS A 383 3.33 -7.79 -15.53
C LYS A 383 3.52 -8.93 -16.54
N GLY A 384 2.41 -9.47 -17.03
CA GLY A 384 2.40 -10.58 -17.99
C GLY A 384 2.57 -11.98 -17.36
N VAL A 385 2.67 -12.09 -16.03
CA VAL A 385 2.78 -13.35 -15.31
C VAL A 385 1.51 -13.56 -14.49
N LEU A 386 0.68 -14.51 -14.89
CA LEU A 386 -0.55 -14.85 -14.16
C LEU A 386 -0.22 -15.37 -12.75
N ALA A 387 -1.06 -15.02 -11.78
CA ALA A 387 -0.95 -15.56 -10.44
C ALA A 387 -1.54 -16.98 -10.38
N GLU A 388 -0.80 -17.91 -9.78
CA GLU A 388 -1.22 -19.30 -9.58
C GLU A 388 -2.14 -19.42 -8.34
N GLY A 389 -3.33 -18.85 -8.45
CA GLY A 389 -4.22 -18.60 -7.31
C GLY A 389 -4.00 -17.21 -6.72
N SER A 390 -4.71 -16.93 -5.63
CA SER A 390 -4.57 -15.72 -4.82
C SER A 390 -3.45 -15.83 -3.78
N ALA A 391 -3.09 -17.04 -3.34
CA ALA A 391 -2.07 -17.24 -2.31
C ALA A 391 -0.70 -16.57 -2.62
N PRO A 392 -0.16 -16.62 -3.87
CA PRO A 392 1.08 -15.91 -4.20
C PRO A 392 1.01 -14.39 -3.99
N LEU A 393 -0.17 -13.78 -4.19
CA LEU A 393 -0.40 -12.35 -3.96
C LEU A 393 -0.38 -12.03 -2.46
N VAL A 394 -0.96 -12.91 -1.64
CA VAL A 394 -0.93 -12.82 -0.17
C VAL A 394 0.51 -12.92 0.34
N VAL A 395 1.26 -13.95 -0.10
CA VAL A 395 2.68 -14.15 0.30
C VAL A 395 3.48 -12.87 0.07
N ARG A 396 3.34 -12.26 -1.11
CA ARG A 396 4.07 -11.04 -1.45
C ARG A 396 3.72 -9.86 -0.53
N LEU A 397 2.43 -9.66 -0.25
CA LEU A 397 1.98 -8.59 0.64
C LEU A 397 2.47 -8.79 2.08
N VAL A 398 2.43 -10.03 2.57
CA VAL A 398 2.90 -10.39 3.90
C VAL A 398 4.41 -10.18 4.03
N GLN A 399 5.20 -10.66 3.06
CA GLN A 399 6.64 -10.40 3.01
C GLN A 399 6.97 -8.90 3.03
N TYR A 400 6.21 -8.10 2.28
CA TYR A 400 6.37 -6.66 2.31
C TYR A 400 6.03 -6.07 3.70
N ALA A 401 4.93 -6.50 4.33
CA ALA A 401 4.55 -6.04 5.67
C ALA A 401 5.61 -6.39 6.73
N GLU A 402 6.16 -7.60 6.68
CA GLU A 402 7.27 -8.03 7.54
C GLU A 402 8.52 -7.19 7.35
N GLN A 403 8.88 -6.87 6.10
CA GLN A 403 9.99 -5.96 5.78
C GLN A 403 9.76 -4.55 6.34
N MET A 404 8.50 -4.09 6.42
CA MET A 404 8.12 -2.83 7.06
C MET A 404 8.08 -2.90 8.60
N GLY A 405 8.28 -4.09 9.19
CA GLY A 405 8.17 -4.32 10.63
C GLY A 405 6.72 -4.34 11.14
N ARG A 406 5.73 -4.56 10.26
CA ARG A 406 4.31 -4.60 10.64
C ARG A 406 3.82 -6.04 10.69
N LYS A 407 3.33 -6.47 11.85
CA LYS A 407 2.82 -7.82 12.06
C LYS A 407 1.48 -8.04 11.37
N VAL A 408 1.28 -9.20 10.77
CA VAL A 408 0.00 -9.61 10.20
C VAL A 408 -0.89 -10.17 11.31
N ALA A 409 -2.16 -9.78 11.32
CA ALA A 409 -3.15 -10.30 12.24
C ALA A 409 -3.55 -11.73 11.84
N ASP A 410 -3.57 -12.65 12.80
CA ASP A 410 -4.28 -13.90 12.59
C ASP A 410 -5.82 -13.66 12.61
N PRO A 411 -6.65 -14.63 12.19
CA PRO A 411 -8.10 -14.52 12.17
C PRO A 411 -8.71 -14.24 13.54
N GLN A 412 -8.11 -14.72 14.63
CA GLN A 412 -8.62 -14.45 15.96
C GLN A 412 -8.44 -12.96 16.31
N LEU A 413 -7.26 -12.42 16.08
CA LEU A 413 -7.00 -10.99 16.26
C LEU A 413 -7.79 -10.14 15.25
N ALA A 414 -7.98 -10.60 14.02
CA ALA A 414 -8.83 -9.93 13.05
C ALA A 414 -10.28 -9.85 13.54
N ARG A 415 -10.82 -10.93 14.15
CA ARG A 415 -12.15 -10.91 14.78
C ARG A 415 -12.27 -9.84 15.86
N GLU A 416 -11.25 -9.68 16.70
CA GLU A 416 -11.22 -8.66 17.75
C GLU A 416 -11.17 -7.25 17.16
N LEU A 417 -10.26 -7.01 16.20
CA LEU A 417 -10.08 -5.71 15.55
C LEU A 417 -11.30 -5.25 14.73
N LEU A 418 -12.03 -6.21 14.16
CA LEU A 418 -13.23 -5.96 13.36
C LEU A 418 -14.53 -5.99 14.19
N GLY A 419 -14.45 -6.24 15.50
CA GLY A 419 -15.62 -6.28 16.38
C GLY A 419 -16.53 -7.49 16.16
N LEU A 420 -16.00 -8.60 15.67
CA LEU A 420 -16.75 -9.84 15.41
C LEU A 420 -17.04 -10.65 16.69
N SER A 421 -16.26 -10.43 17.74
CA SER A 421 -16.31 -11.19 19.00
C SER A 421 -17.40 -10.72 19.98
N THR A 422 -18.13 -9.65 19.70
CA THR A 422 -19.13 -9.06 20.61
C THR A 422 -20.57 -9.57 20.43
N LEU A 423 -20.82 -10.52 19.52
CA LEU A 423 -22.18 -10.94 19.17
C LEU A 423 -22.78 -12.05 20.05
N GLU A 424 -22.03 -12.62 21.00
CA GLU A 424 -22.63 -13.50 22.02
C GLU A 424 -23.44 -12.72 23.10
N GLY A 425 -23.42 -11.37 23.10
CA GLY A 425 -23.97 -10.57 24.22
C GLY A 425 -24.98 -9.46 23.89
N THR A 426 -25.19 -9.06 22.64
CA THR A 426 -25.98 -7.86 22.31
C THR A 426 -27.19 -8.14 21.43
N ALA A 427 -28.03 -9.09 21.87
CA ALA A 427 -29.42 -9.17 21.43
C ALA A 427 -30.23 -7.98 22.01
N ARG A 428 -30.04 -6.76 21.49
CA ARG A 428 -31.03 -5.67 21.59
C ARG A 428 -31.00 -4.84 20.31
N ALA A 429 -31.98 -5.11 19.45
CA ALA A 429 -32.31 -4.25 18.31
C ALA A 429 -32.56 -2.80 18.77
N PRO A 430 -32.13 -1.79 17.99
CA PRO A 430 -32.61 -0.43 18.19
C PRO A 430 -34.10 -0.36 17.84
N ARG A 431 -34.89 0.32 18.69
CA ARG A 431 -36.30 0.65 18.44
C ARG A 431 -36.44 1.77 17.43
#